data_AF-A0A817ZT09-F1
#
_entry.id   AF-A0A817ZT09-F1
#
_cell.length_a   1.000
_cell.length_b   1.000
_cell.length_c   1.000
_cell.angle_alpha   90.00
_cell.angle_beta   90.00
_cell.angle_gamma   90.00
#
_symmetry.space_group_name_H-M   'P 1'
#
loop_
_entity.id
_entity.type
_entity.pdbx_description
1 polymer ?
#
loop_
_entity_poly.entity_id
_entity_poly.type
_entity_poly.pdbx_seq_one_letter_code
_entity_poly.pdbx_strand_id
1 'polypeptide(L)'
;MQLSSSSTPAAFNIKPNIDFLIDEPVLVAVGEPLFDITNEKEDVNNMAFRLSCQSTAMLNKITELVKDTGLSFDNKFCLELRPASFYNKDIENQLWELRMNVDPVTWFDLQWRQCGDNEEFQRKCVAKAGSYIKKYRSFVVHQMPSISLHEPITAPPYCERQLTCTYRRYYDSSHPKHTDIICKVKTNWQRDDDDHECGQYLMDEYIVMEWSVAPIMQLLKDQTYNSLQLQAGENFYTDQSRFIFTANKEIIRDLVILPMPPWHLSNRQMIQLPLFWATAIISSKMLHREIKQKLLSEQQMWPVEAIAINFGQWEAAGSYDKRHIDTHAHAHLLLTLSFMNACDNTFFRALKGRVMHPPDYLRQNTQSLQFERLKNHDFDSKQMLELSIRLTNVENDIQGMKNDIQDIKTGMLELKEWLINLDFHVFTSPTPTSLPI
;
A
#
# COMPACT_ATOMS: atom_id res chain seq x y z
N MET A 1 8.13 -36.84 42.46
CA MET A 1 7.53 -35.89 41.50
C MET A 1 8.55 -35.66 40.40
N GLN A 2 8.35 -36.27 39.24
CA GLN A 2 9.25 -36.15 38.10
C GLN A 2 9.08 -34.76 37.48
N LEU A 3 10.20 -34.06 37.30
CA LEU A 3 10.30 -32.82 36.54
C LEU A 3 9.91 -33.12 35.09
N SER A 4 8.82 -32.50 34.64
CA SER A 4 8.41 -32.48 33.25
C SER A 4 9.52 -31.86 32.41
N SER A 5 10.09 -32.65 31.52
CA SER A 5 11.01 -32.21 30.46
C SER A 5 10.39 -31.06 29.69
N SER A 6 11.01 -29.87 29.78
CA SER A 6 10.75 -28.76 28.87
C SER A 6 11.14 -29.21 27.47
N SER A 7 10.15 -29.54 26.64
CA SER A 7 10.37 -29.73 25.21
C SER A 7 10.88 -28.41 24.64
N THR A 8 12.11 -28.42 24.14
CA THR A 8 12.66 -27.37 23.28
C THR A 8 11.65 -27.15 22.16
N PRO A 9 11.09 -25.93 21.97
CA PRO A 9 10.23 -25.68 20.82
C PRO A 9 11.05 -26.00 19.57
N ALA A 10 10.51 -26.88 18.72
CA ALA A 10 11.13 -27.24 17.47
C ALA A 10 11.43 -25.94 16.71
N ALA A 11 12.68 -25.75 16.30
CA ALA A 11 13.08 -24.60 15.50
C ALA A 11 12.11 -24.50 14.31
N PHE A 12 11.26 -23.48 14.32
CA PHE A 12 10.25 -23.24 13.30
C PHE A 12 10.97 -22.85 12.00
N ASN A 13 11.47 -23.85 11.28
CA ASN A 13 12.08 -23.69 9.96
C ASN A 13 10.98 -23.60 8.88
N ILE A 14 9.91 -22.86 9.20
CA ILE A 14 8.82 -22.60 8.27
C ILE A 14 9.29 -21.46 7.39
N LYS A 15 9.68 -21.77 6.15
CA LYS A 15 9.80 -20.75 5.11
C LYS A 15 8.37 -20.33 4.74
N PRO A 16 7.94 -19.09 5.04
CA PRO A 16 6.61 -18.66 4.65
C PRO A 16 6.53 -18.69 3.12
N ASN A 17 5.47 -19.28 2.59
CA ASN A 17 5.18 -19.19 1.16
C ASN A 17 4.59 -17.80 0.90
N ILE A 18 5.23 -17.02 0.03
CA ILE A 18 4.78 -15.67 -0.33
C ILE A 18 4.23 -15.72 -1.74
N ASP A 19 2.95 -15.38 -1.89
CA ASP A 19 2.31 -15.29 -3.19
C ASP A 19 2.21 -13.84 -3.63
N PHE A 20 2.55 -13.64 -4.91
CA PHE A 20 2.24 -12.40 -5.62
C PHE A 20 0.82 -12.50 -6.15
N LEU A 21 -0.07 -11.71 -5.58
CA LEU A 21 -1.47 -11.76 -5.98
C LEU A 21 -1.57 -11.22 -7.39
N ILE A 22 -1.98 -12.06 -8.34
CA ILE A 22 -2.15 -11.59 -9.71
C ILE A 22 -3.26 -10.52 -9.73
N ASP A 23 -4.25 -10.63 -8.83
CA ASP A 23 -5.42 -9.75 -8.70
C ASP A 23 -5.15 -8.37 -8.11
N GLU A 24 -4.06 -8.20 -7.37
CA GLU A 24 -3.73 -6.95 -6.70
C GLU A 24 -2.21 -6.77 -6.68
N PRO A 25 -1.68 -5.54 -6.78
CA PRO A 25 -0.25 -5.26 -6.69
C PRO A 25 0.27 -5.45 -5.26
N VAL A 26 0.22 -6.67 -4.73
CA VAL A 26 0.54 -7.00 -3.34
C VAL A 26 1.17 -8.40 -3.21
N LEU A 27 2.13 -8.51 -2.30
CA LEU A 27 2.65 -9.77 -1.80
C LEU A 27 2.04 -10.06 -0.42
N VAL A 28 1.58 -11.29 -0.23
CA VAL A 28 1.03 -11.76 1.05
C VAL A 28 1.58 -13.15 1.39
N ALA A 29 1.63 -13.46 2.68
CA ALA A 29 1.93 -14.82 3.12
C ALA A 29 0.74 -15.76 2.85
N VAL A 30 1.02 -17.02 2.54
CA VAL A 30 0.04 -18.06 2.28
C VAL A 30 0.04 -19.06 3.42
N GLY A 31 -1.14 -19.54 3.83
CA GLY A 31 -1.32 -20.56 4.87
C GLY A 31 -1.68 -19.97 6.23
N GLU A 32 -0.79 -19.18 6.84
CA GLU A 32 -1.03 -18.52 8.14
C GLU A 32 -0.55 -17.04 8.16
N PRO A 33 -1.23 -16.14 7.43
CA PRO A 33 -0.80 -14.74 7.31
C PRO A 33 -1.25 -13.84 8.46
N LEU A 34 -2.08 -14.36 9.38
CA LEU A 34 -2.76 -13.54 10.37
C LEU A 34 -2.07 -13.57 11.74
N PHE A 35 -2.14 -12.44 12.42
CA PHE A 35 -1.57 -12.16 13.73
C PHE A 35 -2.61 -11.50 14.65
N ASP A 36 -2.68 -11.87 15.93
CA ASP A 36 -3.52 -11.14 16.89
C ASP A 36 -2.64 -10.26 17.79
N ILE A 37 -2.19 -9.14 17.23
CA ILE A 37 -1.35 -8.19 17.98
C ILE A 37 -2.08 -7.58 19.19
N THR A 38 -3.41 -7.71 19.24
CA THR A 38 -4.26 -7.18 20.31
C THR A 38 -4.35 -8.14 21.51
N ASN A 39 -4.05 -9.42 21.30
CA ASN A 39 -4.04 -10.43 22.35
C ASN A 39 -2.83 -10.26 23.28
N GLU A 40 -3.09 -9.85 24.50
CA GLU A 40 -2.08 -9.66 25.55
C GLU A 40 -1.37 -10.96 25.95
N LYS A 41 -1.98 -12.12 25.70
CA LYS A 41 -1.42 -13.44 26.01
C LYS A 41 -0.61 -14.03 24.86
N GLU A 42 -0.68 -13.46 23.65
CA GLU A 42 0.09 -13.97 22.52
C GLU A 42 1.59 -13.73 22.75
N ASP A 43 2.39 -14.76 22.45
CA ASP A 43 3.83 -14.71 22.58
C ASP A 43 4.42 -13.74 21.54
N VAL A 44 4.83 -12.56 22.04
CA VAL A 44 5.45 -11.51 21.24
C VAL A 44 6.72 -11.98 20.55
N ASN A 45 7.49 -12.89 21.16
CA ASN A 45 8.72 -13.40 20.56
C ASN A 45 8.40 -14.20 19.28
N ASN A 46 7.47 -15.17 19.40
CA ASN A 46 7.04 -15.97 18.27
C ASN A 46 6.40 -15.11 17.16
N MET A 47 5.54 -14.16 17.53
CA MET A 47 4.92 -13.24 16.57
C MET A 47 5.96 -12.40 15.82
N ALA A 48 6.90 -11.79 16.56
CA ALA A 48 7.95 -10.97 15.99
C ALA A 48 8.88 -11.76 15.07
N PHE A 49 9.20 -13.00 15.44
CA PHE A 49 9.97 -13.92 14.60
C PHE A 49 9.22 -14.23 13.29
N ARG A 50 7.94 -14.59 13.36
CA ARG A 50 7.11 -14.87 12.18
C ARG A 50 7.01 -13.66 11.25
N LEU A 51 6.77 -12.45 11.79
CA LEU A 51 6.74 -11.21 11.02
C LEU A 51 8.08 -10.93 10.33
N SER A 52 9.18 -11.14 11.04
CA SER A 52 10.54 -11.01 10.49
C SER A 52 10.81 -11.98 9.34
N CYS A 53 10.42 -13.25 9.49
CA CYS A 53 10.55 -14.26 8.44
C CYS A 53 9.69 -13.92 7.21
N GLN A 54 8.43 -13.49 7.42
CA GLN A 54 7.54 -13.09 6.32
C GLN A 54 8.08 -11.86 5.58
N SER A 55 8.54 -10.84 6.32
CA SER A 55 9.17 -9.64 5.76
C SER A 55 10.38 -9.98 4.89
N THR A 56 11.24 -10.88 5.40
CA THR A 56 12.42 -11.37 4.66
C THR A 56 12.03 -12.09 3.38
N ALA A 57 11.03 -12.97 3.44
CA ALA A 57 10.55 -13.70 2.27
C ALA A 57 9.92 -12.77 1.22
N MET A 58 9.19 -11.74 1.64
CA MET A 58 8.64 -10.73 0.72
C MET A 58 9.75 -9.93 0.02
N LEU A 59 10.80 -9.52 0.75
CA LEU A 59 11.97 -8.85 0.13
C LEU A 59 12.69 -9.73 -0.88
N ASN A 60 12.87 -11.02 -0.55
CA ASN A 60 13.44 -11.99 -1.49
C ASN A 60 12.55 -12.11 -2.73
N LYS A 61 11.22 -12.10 -2.56
CA LYS A 61 10.28 -12.18 -3.67
C LYS A 61 10.33 -10.96 -4.58
N ILE A 62 10.49 -9.76 -4.04
CA ILE A 62 10.75 -8.54 -4.84
C ILE A 62 12.02 -8.70 -5.66
N THR A 63 13.10 -9.20 -5.04
CA THR A 63 14.38 -9.41 -5.72
C THR A 63 14.26 -10.42 -6.86
N GLU A 64 13.53 -11.52 -6.64
CA GLU A 64 13.19 -12.49 -7.68
C GLU A 64 12.38 -11.84 -8.82
N LEU A 65 11.33 -11.09 -8.50
CA LEU A 65 10.50 -10.42 -9.50
C LEU A 65 11.32 -9.45 -10.37
N VAL A 66 12.22 -8.67 -9.78
CA VAL A 66 13.13 -7.78 -10.53
C VAL A 66 14.02 -8.59 -11.47
N LYS A 67 14.63 -9.66 -10.98
CA LYS A 67 15.53 -10.52 -11.75
C LYS A 67 14.81 -11.22 -12.90
N ASP A 68 13.62 -11.75 -12.65
CA ASP A 68 12.89 -12.60 -13.60
C ASP A 68 12.19 -11.77 -14.69
N THR A 69 11.76 -10.55 -14.36
CA THR A 69 10.94 -9.72 -15.26
C THR A 69 11.69 -8.53 -15.86
N GLY A 70 12.83 -8.15 -15.27
CA GLY A 70 13.56 -6.92 -15.59
C GLY A 70 12.79 -5.63 -15.24
N LEU A 71 11.67 -5.74 -14.51
CA LEU A 71 10.88 -4.61 -14.05
C LEU A 71 11.32 -4.16 -12.66
N SER A 72 11.30 -2.86 -12.42
CA SER A 72 11.84 -2.25 -11.20
C SER A 72 10.87 -2.29 -10.02
N PHE A 73 10.48 -3.49 -9.57
CA PHE A 73 9.61 -3.67 -8.39
C PHE A 73 10.26 -3.17 -7.08
N ASP A 74 11.57 -3.00 -7.07
CA ASP A 74 12.37 -2.47 -5.97
C ASP A 74 12.40 -0.93 -5.91
N ASN A 75 11.91 -0.23 -6.94
CA ASN A 75 11.90 1.23 -6.96
C ASN A 75 10.94 1.86 -5.96
N LYS A 76 9.80 1.20 -5.69
CA LYS A 76 8.71 1.78 -4.89
C LYS A 76 7.79 0.68 -4.36
N PHE A 77 7.86 0.44 -3.06
CA PHE A 77 6.98 -0.50 -2.36
C PHE A 77 6.86 -0.13 -0.87
N CYS A 78 5.80 -0.59 -0.21
CA CYS A 78 5.53 -0.35 1.21
C CYS A 78 5.15 -1.66 1.88
N LEU A 79 5.76 -1.93 3.02
CA LEU A 79 5.38 -3.03 3.89
C LEU A 79 4.42 -2.49 4.97
N GLU A 80 3.25 -3.08 5.09
CA GLU A 80 2.21 -2.67 6.04
C GLU A 80 1.73 -3.86 6.86
N LEU A 81 1.70 -3.70 8.18
CA LEU A 81 0.95 -4.57 9.10
C LEU A 81 -0.32 -3.83 9.51
N ARG A 82 -1.49 -4.36 9.15
CA ARG A 82 -2.79 -3.69 9.29
C ARG A 82 -3.90 -4.69 9.65
N PRO A 83 -5.03 -4.29 10.28
CA PRO A 83 -6.15 -5.20 10.47
C PRO A 83 -6.59 -5.80 9.13
N ALA A 84 -6.71 -7.12 9.07
CA ALA A 84 -7.09 -7.85 7.86
C ALA A 84 -8.51 -7.45 7.39
N SER A 85 -9.36 -7.04 8.34
CA SER A 85 -10.70 -6.51 8.06
C SER A 85 -10.70 -5.24 7.20
N PHE A 86 -9.58 -4.52 7.13
CA PHE A 86 -9.40 -3.40 6.20
C PHE A 86 -9.46 -3.85 4.74
N TYR A 87 -8.93 -5.03 4.42
CA TYR A 87 -8.87 -5.57 3.07
C TYR A 87 -10.01 -6.53 2.75
N ASN A 88 -10.49 -7.26 3.77
CA ASN A 88 -11.58 -8.20 3.69
C ASN A 88 -12.48 -8.08 4.93
N LYS A 89 -13.66 -7.46 4.77
CA LYS A 89 -14.61 -7.19 5.85
C LYS A 89 -15.17 -8.43 6.55
N ASP A 90 -15.01 -9.62 5.95
CA ASP A 90 -15.46 -10.88 6.52
C ASP A 90 -14.49 -11.45 7.57
N ILE A 91 -13.28 -10.88 7.69
CA ILE A 91 -12.28 -11.27 8.70
C ILE A 91 -12.51 -10.49 10.00
N GLU A 92 -12.33 -11.15 11.14
CA GLU A 92 -12.43 -10.53 12.46
C GLU A 92 -11.49 -9.33 12.61
N ASN A 93 -11.98 -8.23 13.17
CA ASN A 93 -11.24 -6.96 13.32
C ASN A 93 -9.96 -7.05 14.16
N GLN A 94 -9.80 -8.12 14.96
CA GLN A 94 -8.65 -8.35 15.82
C GLN A 94 -7.46 -9.00 15.09
N LEU A 95 -7.70 -9.58 13.90
CA LEU A 95 -6.67 -10.24 13.12
C LEU A 95 -5.97 -9.25 12.20
N TRP A 96 -4.65 -9.28 12.17
CA TRP A 96 -3.77 -8.40 11.41
C TRP A 96 -3.06 -9.18 10.33
N GLU A 97 -2.89 -8.57 9.16
CA GLU A 97 -2.19 -9.14 8.02
C GLU A 97 -0.97 -8.28 7.68
N LEU A 98 0.17 -8.94 7.46
CA LEU A 98 1.35 -8.31 6.89
C LEU A 98 1.24 -8.37 5.36
N ARG A 99 1.32 -7.22 4.69
CA ARG A 99 1.23 -7.10 3.24
C ARG A 99 2.35 -6.21 2.70
N MET A 100 2.93 -6.57 1.58
CA MET A 100 3.84 -5.68 0.84
C MET A 100 3.14 -5.18 -0.41
N ASN A 101 2.71 -3.91 -0.38
CA ASN A 101 2.14 -3.21 -1.51
C ASN A 101 3.26 -2.81 -2.47
N VAL A 102 3.20 -3.26 -3.72
CA VAL A 102 4.18 -2.90 -4.75
C VAL A 102 3.67 -1.76 -5.64
N ASP A 103 4.55 -1.20 -6.47
CA ASP A 103 4.16 -0.18 -7.43
C ASP A 103 3.09 -0.72 -8.41
N PRO A 104 1.87 -0.15 -8.42
CA PRO A 104 0.78 -0.61 -9.26
C PRO A 104 1.06 -0.41 -10.75
N VAL A 105 1.88 0.58 -11.13
CA VAL A 105 2.26 0.80 -12.53
C VAL A 105 3.16 -0.34 -13.01
N THR A 106 4.20 -0.64 -12.24
CA THR A 106 5.10 -1.78 -12.50
C THR A 106 4.35 -3.12 -12.53
N TRP A 107 3.39 -3.34 -11.62
CA TRP A 107 2.50 -4.51 -11.65
C TRP A 107 1.66 -4.59 -12.93
N PHE A 108 1.04 -3.47 -13.34
CA PHE A 108 0.27 -3.43 -14.57
C PHE A 108 1.14 -3.75 -15.80
N ASP A 109 2.34 -3.19 -15.86
CA ASP A 109 3.27 -3.43 -16.97
C ASP A 109 3.69 -4.89 -17.07
N LEU A 110 3.87 -5.58 -15.94
CA LEU A 110 4.10 -7.02 -15.92
C LEU A 110 2.90 -7.78 -16.52
N GLN A 111 1.69 -7.50 -16.05
CA GLN A 111 0.47 -8.15 -16.53
C GLN A 111 0.24 -7.89 -18.02
N TRP A 112 0.47 -6.64 -18.45
CA TRP A 112 0.32 -6.24 -19.84
C TRP A 112 1.30 -6.97 -20.76
N ARG A 113 2.57 -7.09 -20.36
CA ARG A 113 3.57 -7.88 -21.11
C ARG A 113 3.16 -9.34 -21.25
N GLN A 114 2.57 -9.93 -20.21
CA GLN A 114 2.11 -11.32 -20.22
C GLN A 114 0.90 -11.54 -21.15
N CYS A 115 0.13 -10.49 -21.46
CA CYS A 115 -0.99 -10.58 -22.39
C CYS A 115 -0.53 -10.73 -23.85
N GLY A 116 0.68 -10.24 -24.20
CA GLY A 116 1.13 -10.14 -25.59
C GLY A 116 0.14 -9.33 -26.44
N ASP A 117 -0.11 -9.77 -27.68
CA ASP A 117 -1.07 -9.15 -28.61
C ASP A 117 -2.51 -9.69 -28.45
N ASN A 118 -2.80 -10.44 -27.39
CA ASN A 118 -4.14 -10.99 -27.16
C ASN A 118 -5.09 -9.92 -26.59
N GLU A 119 -5.97 -9.39 -27.44
CA GLU A 119 -6.94 -8.34 -27.09
C GLU A 119 -7.89 -8.73 -25.94
N GLU A 120 -8.27 -10.01 -25.82
CA GLU A 120 -9.12 -10.48 -24.73
C GLU A 120 -8.39 -10.41 -23.39
N PHE A 121 -7.13 -10.85 -23.35
CA PHE A 121 -6.30 -10.78 -22.16
C PHE A 121 -5.95 -9.35 -21.78
N GLN A 122 -5.64 -8.49 -22.76
CA GLN A 122 -5.44 -7.07 -22.54
C GLN A 122 -6.69 -6.40 -21.93
N ARG A 123 -7.90 -6.69 -22.46
CA ARG A 123 -9.17 -6.20 -21.87
C ARG A 123 -9.36 -6.67 -20.44
N LYS A 124 -9.07 -7.94 -20.14
CA LYS A 124 -9.12 -8.48 -18.77
C LYS A 124 -8.12 -7.77 -17.86
N CYS A 125 -6.89 -7.51 -18.32
CA CYS A 125 -5.87 -6.76 -17.59
C CYS A 125 -6.33 -5.34 -17.22
N VAL A 126 -6.92 -4.61 -18.18
CA VAL A 126 -7.49 -3.26 -17.93
C VAL A 126 -8.65 -3.31 -16.94
N ALA A 127 -9.59 -4.24 -17.13
CA ALA A 127 -10.75 -4.38 -16.24
C ALA A 127 -10.34 -4.69 -14.79
N LYS A 128 -9.28 -5.49 -14.64
CA LYS A 128 -8.67 -5.85 -13.37
C LYS A 128 -8.00 -4.68 -12.67
N ALA A 129 -7.19 -3.91 -13.41
CA ALA A 129 -6.60 -2.66 -12.92
C ALA A 129 -7.68 -1.63 -12.51
N GLY A 130 -8.76 -1.52 -13.29
CA GLY A 130 -9.91 -0.68 -12.97
C GLY A 130 -10.64 -1.14 -11.71
N SER A 131 -10.78 -2.46 -11.50
CA SER A 131 -11.37 -3.04 -10.29
C SER A 131 -10.52 -2.76 -9.05
N TYR A 132 -9.20 -2.87 -9.16
CA TYR A 132 -8.26 -2.46 -8.11
C TYR A 132 -8.46 -0.98 -7.74
N ILE A 133 -8.47 -0.06 -8.73
CA ILE A 133 -8.69 1.37 -8.47
C ILE A 133 -10.03 1.62 -7.77
N LYS A 134 -11.11 0.99 -8.24
CA LYS A 134 -12.45 1.14 -7.65
C LYS A 134 -12.48 0.64 -6.21
N LYS A 135 -11.90 -0.55 -5.95
CA LYS A 135 -11.81 -1.14 -4.60
C LYS A 135 -11.12 -0.16 -3.64
N TYR A 136 -9.90 0.25 -3.97
CA TYR A 136 -9.09 1.04 -3.03
C TYR A 136 -9.56 2.49 -2.89
N ARG A 137 -10.15 3.10 -3.93
CA ARG A 137 -10.80 4.41 -3.79
C ARG A 137 -11.95 4.41 -2.80
N SER A 138 -12.70 3.30 -2.70
CA SER A 138 -13.79 3.21 -1.73
C SER A 138 -13.31 3.34 -0.28
N PHE A 139 -12.05 2.97 0.00
CA PHE A 139 -11.44 3.12 1.32
C PHE A 139 -11.03 4.58 1.61
N VAL A 140 -10.66 5.34 0.58
CA VAL A 140 -10.15 6.72 0.69
C VAL A 140 -11.27 7.74 0.96
N VAL A 141 -12.51 7.48 0.51
CA VAL A 141 -13.63 8.42 0.54
C VAL A 141 -14.07 8.88 1.95
N HIS A 142 -13.51 8.30 3.02
CA HIS A 142 -13.93 8.57 4.41
C HIS A 142 -12.97 9.44 5.23
N GLN A 143 -11.96 10.06 4.60
CA GLN A 143 -10.93 10.84 5.30
C GLN A 143 -11.13 12.36 5.14
N MET A 144 -12.25 12.89 5.65
CA MET A 144 -12.36 14.36 5.80
C MET A 144 -11.40 14.83 6.90
N PRO A 145 -10.72 15.98 6.75
CA PRO A 145 -9.90 16.55 7.82
C PRO A 145 -10.77 16.71 9.07
N SER A 146 -10.43 15.98 10.13
CA SER A 146 -11.10 16.17 11.40
C SER A 146 -10.66 17.50 12.00
N ILE A 147 -11.60 18.28 12.53
CA ILE A 147 -11.27 19.50 13.26
C ILE A 147 -10.60 19.07 14.56
N SER A 148 -9.37 19.52 14.79
CA SER A 148 -8.67 19.26 16.04
C SER A 148 -9.38 19.98 17.20
N LEU A 149 -9.56 19.29 18.33
CA LEU A 149 -10.01 19.91 19.58
C LEU A 149 -8.91 20.74 20.26
N HIS A 150 -7.67 20.64 19.77
CA HIS A 150 -6.48 21.18 20.40
C HIS A 150 -5.53 21.84 19.40
N GLU A 151 -4.88 22.93 19.80
CA GLU A 151 -3.78 23.50 19.02
C GLU A 151 -2.58 22.53 19.04
N PRO A 152 -2.01 22.18 17.87
CA PRO A 152 -0.89 21.25 17.76
C PRO A 152 0.42 21.91 18.18
N ILE A 153 1.34 21.10 18.71
CA ILE A 153 2.73 21.53 18.91
C ILE A 153 3.46 21.50 17.57
N THR A 154 3.58 22.66 16.94
CA THR A 154 4.28 22.84 15.67
C THR A 154 5.78 22.91 15.87
N ALA A 155 6.53 22.25 14.98
CA ALA A 155 7.98 22.36 15.01
C ALA A 155 8.38 23.80 14.66
N PRO A 156 9.48 24.31 15.20
CA PRO A 156 10.06 25.55 14.69
C PRO A 156 10.26 25.40 13.17
N PRO A 157 10.03 26.46 12.39
CA PRO A 157 10.26 26.42 10.95
C PRO A 157 11.69 25.95 10.68
N TYR A 158 11.83 24.89 9.89
CA TYR A 158 13.12 24.36 9.50
C TYR A 158 13.86 25.40 8.65
N CYS A 159 15.08 25.78 9.02
CA CYS A 159 15.88 26.69 8.21
C CYS A 159 16.37 25.95 6.96
N GLU A 160 15.79 26.28 5.80
CA GLU A 160 16.07 25.66 4.49
C GLU A 160 17.55 25.65 4.09
N ARG A 161 18.39 26.50 4.72
CA ARG A 161 19.83 26.61 4.42
C ARG A 161 20.72 25.68 5.25
N GLN A 162 20.19 24.85 6.16
CA GLN A 162 21.01 24.13 7.15
C GLN A 162 22.04 23.13 6.58
N LEU A 163 21.77 22.47 5.45
CA LEU A 163 22.75 21.56 4.83
C LEU A 163 23.97 22.29 4.24
N THR A 164 23.83 23.58 3.91
CA THR A 164 24.92 24.45 3.38
C THR A 164 25.28 25.59 4.33
N CYS A 165 24.71 25.61 5.55
CA CYS A 165 24.93 26.67 6.51
C CYS A 165 26.32 26.52 7.14
N THR A 166 27.33 27.03 6.43
CA THR A 166 28.66 27.35 6.96
C THR A 166 28.62 28.39 8.09
N TYR A 167 27.45 28.99 8.34
CA TYR A 167 27.17 29.99 9.36
C TYR A 167 26.82 29.43 10.75
N ARG A 168 27.36 28.26 11.11
CA ARG A 168 27.32 27.73 12.49
C ARG A 168 27.97 28.67 13.54
N ARG A 169 28.64 29.75 13.10
CA ARG A 169 29.37 30.71 13.95
C ARG A 169 28.60 32.00 14.32
N TYR A 170 27.42 32.26 13.78
CA TYR A 170 26.70 33.53 14.03
C TYR A 170 25.25 33.37 14.51
N TYR A 171 24.89 32.20 15.06
CA TYR A 171 23.60 32.08 15.72
C TYR A 171 23.68 32.66 17.13
N ASP A 172 22.98 33.77 17.29
CA ASP A 172 22.68 34.45 18.54
C ASP A 172 22.25 33.46 19.63
N SER A 173 22.78 33.67 20.84
CA SER A 173 22.45 33.00 22.10
C SER A 173 20.95 32.90 22.43
N SER A 174 20.08 33.60 21.69
CA SER A 174 18.62 33.58 21.81
C SER A 174 17.93 32.46 21.02
N HIS A 175 18.60 31.80 20.07
CA HIS A 175 18.03 30.62 19.39
C HIS A 175 18.22 29.38 20.27
N PRO A 176 17.18 28.52 20.43
CA PRO A 176 17.32 27.30 21.21
C PRO A 176 18.49 26.51 20.65
N LYS A 177 19.47 26.19 21.51
CA LYS A 177 20.57 25.31 21.16
C LYS A 177 19.94 24.06 20.54
N HIS A 178 20.20 23.78 19.27
CA HIS A 178 19.77 22.55 18.63
C HIS A 178 20.59 21.40 19.21
N THR A 179 20.23 20.97 20.42
CA THR A 179 20.66 19.75 21.09
C THR A 179 19.85 18.61 20.46
N ASP A 180 20.37 17.63 19.74
CA ASP A 180 21.72 17.29 19.32
C ASP A 180 21.60 16.59 17.95
N ILE A 181 22.64 16.66 17.11
CA ILE A 181 22.74 15.74 15.96
C ILE A 181 22.91 14.34 16.55
N ILE A 182 21.92 13.46 16.40
CA ILE A 182 21.96 12.17 17.11
C ILE A 182 22.67 11.09 16.31
N CYS A 183 22.79 11.26 14.99
CA CYS A 183 23.58 10.38 14.16
C CYS A 183 24.53 11.20 13.28
N LYS A 184 25.82 10.86 13.31
CA LYS A 184 26.91 11.41 12.48
C LYS A 184 27.70 10.29 11.81
N VAL A 185 27.06 9.16 11.57
CA VAL A 185 27.71 7.99 10.99
C VAL A 185 27.99 8.30 9.51
N LYS A 186 29.22 8.01 9.07
CA LYS A 186 29.56 8.02 7.65
C LYS A 186 28.85 6.85 6.97
N THR A 187 28.06 7.16 5.96
CA THR A 187 27.30 6.17 5.20
C THR A 187 27.85 6.08 3.78
N ASN A 188 28.12 4.85 3.31
CA ASN A 188 28.57 4.60 1.94
C ASN A 188 27.34 4.54 1.00
N TRP A 189 26.97 5.68 0.41
CA TRP A 189 25.88 5.75 -0.57
C TRP A 189 26.33 5.23 -1.93
N GLN A 190 25.66 4.20 -2.46
CA GLN A 190 26.03 3.42 -3.66
C GLN A 190 25.98 4.16 -5.02
N ARG A 191 26.00 5.50 -5.08
CA ARG A 191 26.00 6.20 -6.38
C ARG A 191 27.12 7.19 -6.62
N ASP A 192 27.58 7.85 -5.59
CA ASP A 192 28.72 8.77 -5.65
C ASP A 192 29.65 8.32 -4.51
N ASP A 193 30.89 7.91 -4.79
CA ASP A 193 31.88 7.38 -3.82
C ASP A 193 32.30 8.38 -2.70
N ASP A 194 31.46 9.37 -2.38
CA ASP A 194 31.67 10.39 -1.37
C ASP A 194 30.99 10.00 -0.04
N ASP A 195 31.78 9.94 1.04
CA ASP A 195 31.30 9.78 2.40
C ASP A 195 30.32 10.93 2.77
N HIS A 196 29.04 10.61 2.98
CA HIS A 196 28.09 11.57 3.54
C HIS A 196 27.86 11.25 5.04
N GLU A 197 27.81 12.29 5.86
CA GLU A 197 27.37 12.16 7.27
C GLU A 197 25.85 12.12 7.31
N CYS A 198 25.29 11.13 8.02
CA CYS A 198 23.91 11.23 8.49
C CYS A 198 23.72 12.56 9.23
N GLY A 199 22.63 13.27 8.92
CA GLY A 199 22.24 14.50 9.60
C GLY A 199 20.88 14.37 10.29
N GLN A 200 20.58 13.24 10.95
CA GLN A 200 19.28 13.09 11.60
C GLN A 200 19.23 13.87 12.91
N TYR A 201 18.34 14.87 12.93
CA TYR A 201 18.08 15.72 14.08
C TYR A 201 16.75 15.32 14.71
N LEU A 202 16.79 15.11 16.03
CA LEU A 202 15.59 14.95 16.84
C LEU A 202 15.50 16.12 17.82
N MET A 203 14.28 16.54 18.10
CA MET A 203 13.99 17.48 19.18
C MET A 203 13.40 16.67 20.32
N ASP A 204 13.98 16.78 21.53
CA ASP A 204 13.54 16.03 22.71
C ASP A 204 12.03 16.20 22.98
N GLU A 205 11.48 17.38 22.69
CA GLU A 205 10.06 17.70 22.83
C GLU A 205 9.12 16.83 21.95
N TYR A 206 9.66 16.17 20.93
CA TYR A 206 8.93 15.29 20.02
C TYR A 206 9.07 13.82 20.39
N ILE A 207 10.01 13.48 21.28
CA ILE A 207 10.19 12.11 21.76
C ILE A 207 8.98 11.74 22.61
N VAL A 208 8.32 10.66 22.20
CA VAL A 208 7.12 10.14 22.86
C VAL A 208 7.47 8.97 23.77
N MET A 209 8.37 8.10 23.30
CA MET A 209 8.84 6.96 24.06
C MET A 209 10.21 6.49 23.55
N GLU A 210 10.97 5.85 24.43
CA GLU A 210 12.25 5.24 24.10
C GLU A 210 12.32 3.82 24.66
N TRP A 211 12.90 2.91 23.87
CA TRP A 211 13.12 1.53 24.28
C TRP A 211 14.59 1.18 24.15
N SER A 212 15.23 0.82 25.27
CA SER A 212 16.52 0.15 25.22
C SER A 212 16.36 -1.21 24.56
N VAL A 213 17.34 -1.58 23.71
CA VAL A 213 17.36 -2.88 23.02
C VAL A 213 17.58 -4.04 24.00
N ALA A 214 18.38 -3.83 25.06
CA ALA A 214 18.80 -4.92 25.95
C ALA A 214 17.62 -5.66 26.64
N PRO A 215 16.61 -4.99 27.22
CA PRO A 215 15.44 -5.66 27.78
C PRO A 215 14.63 -6.45 26.73
N ILE A 216 14.47 -5.92 25.53
CA ILE A 216 13.72 -6.59 24.46
C ILE A 216 14.48 -7.82 23.97
N MET A 217 15.80 -7.70 23.82
CA MET A 217 16.67 -8.83 23.52
C MET A 217 16.59 -9.92 24.60
N GLN A 218 16.43 -9.54 25.86
CA GLN A 218 16.21 -10.51 26.94
C GLN A 218 14.87 -11.24 26.82
N LEU A 219 13.81 -10.59 26.33
CA LEU A 219 12.53 -11.23 26.03
C LEU A 219 12.63 -12.18 24.83
N LEU A 220 13.52 -11.91 23.87
CA LEU A 220 13.73 -12.72 22.67
C LEU A 220 14.67 -13.92 22.88
N LYS A 221 15.17 -14.14 24.12
CA LYS A 221 16.07 -15.24 24.46
C LYS A 221 15.38 -16.59 24.27
N ASP A 222 15.60 -17.23 23.11
CA ASP A 222 15.78 -18.69 23.08
C ASP A 222 16.33 -19.35 21.79
N GLN A 223 16.62 -18.65 20.69
CA GLN A 223 17.36 -19.25 19.55
C GLN A 223 17.84 -18.23 18.50
N THR A 224 17.22 -17.05 18.49
CA THR A 224 17.38 -16.00 17.47
C THR A 224 18.60 -15.09 17.67
N TYR A 225 19.12 -15.03 18.90
CA TYR A 225 20.25 -14.17 19.26
C TYR A 225 21.51 -14.49 18.43
N ASN A 226 21.79 -15.77 18.21
CA ASN A 226 22.99 -16.22 17.51
C ASN A 226 22.92 -16.00 15.99
N SER A 227 21.73 -16.17 15.37
CA SER A 227 21.57 -15.95 13.93
C SER A 227 21.64 -14.48 13.53
N LEU A 228 21.15 -13.58 14.40
CA LEU A 228 21.17 -12.14 14.18
C LEU A 228 22.58 -11.54 14.36
N GLN A 229 23.40 -12.07 15.28
CA GLN A 229 24.82 -11.68 15.38
C GLN A 229 25.64 -12.11 14.16
N LEU A 230 25.36 -13.29 13.59
CA LEU A 230 26.08 -13.82 12.42
C LEU A 230 25.87 -13.00 11.14
N GLN A 231 24.70 -12.38 10.95
CA GLN A 231 24.42 -11.55 9.77
C GLN A 231 24.89 -10.10 9.90
N ALA A 232 24.97 -9.57 11.13
CA ALA A 232 25.29 -8.17 11.39
C ALA A 232 26.77 -7.93 11.77
N GLY A 233 27.52 -8.98 12.09
CA GLY A 233 28.90 -8.88 12.57
C GLY A 233 28.99 -8.76 14.11
N GLU A 234 30.11 -9.21 14.66
CA GLU A 234 30.39 -9.17 16.10
C GLU A 234 30.48 -7.70 16.56
N ASN A 235 29.61 -7.28 17.51
CA ASN A 235 29.48 -5.93 18.12
C ASN A 235 28.35 -5.00 17.60
N PHE A 236 27.28 -5.53 16.99
CA PHE A 236 26.17 -4.67 16.52
C PHE A 236 25.31 -4.03 17.64
N TYR A 237 25.26 -4.64 18.83
CA TYR A 237 24.41 -4.18 19.92
C TYR A 237 25.26 -3.71 21.10
N THR A 238 25.03 -2.46 21.52
CA THR A 238 25.63 -1.89 22.72
C THR A 238 24.53 -1.61 23.74
N ASP A 239 24.89 -1.40 25.00
CA ASP A 239 23.94 -0.98 26.05
C ASP A 239 23.27 0.38 25.74
N GLN A 240 23.80 1.11 24.76
CA GLN A 240 23.27 2.39 24.27
C GLN A 240 22.30 2.24 23.10
N SER A 241 22.20 1.04 22.49
CA SER A 241 21.29 0.78 21.38
C SER A 241 19.84 0.91 21.86
N ARG A 242 19.07 1.76 21.16
CA ARG A 242 17.67 2.05 21.49
C ARG A 242 16.83 2.29 20.25
N PHE A 243 15.53 2.08 20.38
CA PHE A 243 14.54 2.64 19.47
C PHE A 243 13.92 3.88 20.08
N ILE A 244 13.79 4.94 19.29
CA ILE A 244 13.07 6.15 19.67
C ILE A 244 11.82 6.27 18.83
N PHE A 245 10.73 6.65 19.48
CA PHE A 245 9.45 6.95 18.86
C PHE A 245 9.25 8.44 18.97
N THR A 246 9.19 9.10 17.82
CA THR A 246 9.00 10.54 17.74
C THR A 246 7.68 10.85 17.05
N ALA A 247 6.99 11.88 17.53
CA ALA A 247 5.92 12.46 16.76
C ALA A 247 6.47 12.95 15.41
N ASN A 248 5.71 12.76 14.33
CA ASN A 248 6.07 13.35 13.05
C ASN A 248 6.16 14.89 13.19
N LYS A 249 7.05 15.54 12.44
CA LYS A 249 7.17 17.00 12.45
C LYS A 249 5.90 17.67 11.93
N GLU A 250 5.26 17.05 10.95
CA GLU A 250 3.96 17.46 10.44
C GLU A 250 2.82 17.12 11.41
N ILE A 251 1.68 17.78 11.28
CA ILE A 251 0.52 17.65 12.19
C ILE A 251 -0.30 16.37 11.87
N ILE A 252 0.38 15.27 11.58
CA ILE A 252 -0.20 14.00 11.16
C ILE A 252 -0.24 12.99 12.33
N ARG A 253 -1.19 12.05 12.27
CA ARG A 253 -1.40 10.98 13.27
C ARG A 253 -0.38 9.85 13.14
N ASP A 254 0.89 10.17 13.33
CA ASP A 254 2.02 9.27 13.06
C ASP A 254 3.11 9.37 14.14
N LEU A 255 3.57 8.22 14.59
CA LEU A 255 4.77 8.03 15.39
C LEU A 255 5.85 7.35 14.55
N VAL A 256 6.96 8.06 14.34
CA VAL A 256 8.10 7.52 13.60
C VAL A 256 9.01 6.76 14.55
N ILE A 257 9.24 5.49 14.26
CA ILE A 257 10.13 4.58 14.98
C ILE A 257 11.50 4.64 14.33
N LEU A 258 12.54 4.96 15.10
CA LEU A 258 13.90 5.14 14.64
C LEU A 258 14.86 4.25 15.45
N PRO A 259 15.64 3.35 14.83
CA PRO A 259 16.79 2.75 15.48
C PRO A 259 17.87 3.82 15.65
N MET A 260 18.42 3.94 16.87
CA MET A 260 19.39 4.98 17.19
C MET A 260 20.83 4.47 17.23
N PRO A 261 21.81 5.34 16.93
CA PRO A 261 23.24 5.03 17.00
C PRO A 261 23.67 4.34 18.31
N PRO A 262 24.67 3.44 18.23
CA PRO A 262 25.51 3.16 17.06
C PRO A 262 24.79 2.35 15.95
N TRP A 263 23.52 2.02 16.15
CA TRP A 263 22.73 1.25 15.22
C TRP A 263 22.18 2.09 14.06
N HIS A 264 22.79 1.93 12.90
CA HIS A 264 22.33 2.53 11.66
C HIS A 264 21.90 1.41 10.73
N LEU A 265 20.61 1.37 10.41
CA LEU A 265 20.00 0.34 9.57
C LEU A 265 19.34 1.00 8.37
N SER A 266 19.30 0.29 7.25
CA SER A 266 18.31 0.52 6.20
C SER A 266 16.96 -0.08 6.58
N ASN A 267 15.87 0.39 5.96
CA ASN A 267 14.55 -0.23 6.14
C ASN A 267 14.57 -1.72 5.82
N ARG A 268 15.35 -2.14 4.81
CA ARG A 268 15.50 -3.56 4.42
C ARG A 268 16.08 -4.39 5.53
N GLN A 269 17.12 -3.90 6.20
CA GLN A 269 17.72 -4.60 7.33
C GLN A 269 16.76 -4.61 8.52
N MET A 270 16.13 -3.47 8.85
CA MET A 270 15.27 -3.34 10.03
C MET A 270 14.10 -4.31 10.04
N ILE A 271 13.38 -4.49 8.93
CA ILE A 271 12.21 -5.37 8.88
C ILE A 271 12.56 -6.87 8.95
N GLN A 272 13.83 -7.22 8.74
CA GLN A 272 14.35 -8.58 8.88
C GLN A 272 14.76 -8.90 10.32
N LEU A 273 14.55 -7.97 11.26
CA LEU A 273 14.89 -8.15 12.66
C LEU A 273 13.63 -8.41 13.48
N PRO A 274 13.54 -9.56 14.18
CA PRO A 274 12.49 -9.81 15.17
C PRO A 274 12.46 -8.72 16.25
N LEU A 275 13.64 -8.17 16.59
CA LEU A 275 13.78 -7.08 17.54
C LEU A 275 12.96 -5.83 17.16
N PHE A 276 12.93 -5.46 15.87
CA PHE A 276 12.10 -4.35 15.40
C PHE A 276 10.61 -4.65 15.61
N TRP A 277 10.14 -5.81 15.12
CA TRP A 277 8.74 -6.19 15.24
C TRP A 277 8.28 -6.30 16.69
N ALA A 278 9.08 -6.91 17.56
CA ALA A 278 8.80 -6.99 18.99
C ALA A 278 8.66 -5.59 19.60
N THR A 279 9.57 -4.67 19.27
CA THR A 279 9.51 -3.29 19.76
C THR A 279 8.23 -2.58 19.31
N ALA A 280 7.86 -2.72 18.03
CA ALA A 280 6.66 -2.11 17.49
C ALA A 280 5.37 -2.66 18.14
N ILE A 281 5.30 -3.98 18.35
CA ILE A 281 4.17 -4.65 19.03
C ILE A 281 4.08 -4.25 20.51
N ILE A 282 5.19 -4.30 21.25
CA ILE A 282 5.24 -3.93 22.67
C ILE A 282 4.81 -2.47 22.84
N SER A 283 5.29 -1.58 21.97
CA SER A 283 4.90 -0.17 21.99
C SER A 283 3.41 0.00 21.75
N SER A 284 2.85 -0.70 20.75
CA SER A 284 1.41 -0.68 20.48
C SER A 284 0.58 -1.15 21.68
N LYS A 285 1.00 -2.24 22.34
CA LYS A 285 0.37 -2.75 23.58
C LYS A 285 0.50 -1.75 24.73
N MET A 286 1.65 -1.08 24.87
CA MET A 286 1.84 -0.06 25.91
C MET A 286 0.89 1.13 25.69
N LEU A 287 0.83 1.69 24.48
CA LEU A 287 -0.09 2.77 24.13
C LEU A 287 -1.55 2.38 24.44
N HIS A 288 -1.92 1.12 24.20
CA HIS A 288 -3.26 0.60 24.49
C HIS A 288 -3.55 0.54 26.00
N ARG A 289 -2.56 0.15 26.81
CA ARG A 289 -2.70 0.13 28.27
C ARG A 289 -2.81 1.54 28.84
N GLU A 290 -2.00 2.46 28.35
CA GLU A 290 -2.00 3.86 28.77
C GLU A 290 -3.34 4.55 28.48
N ILE A 291 -3.88 4.35 27.27
CA ILE A 291 -5.18 4.95 26.90
C ILE A 291 -6.33 4.35 27.73
N LYS A 292 -6.32 3.04 27.97
CA LYS A 292 -7.29 2.36 28.85
C LYS A 292 -7.25 2.89 30.27
N GLN A 293 -6.06 3.07 30.84
CA GLN A 293 -5.88 3.63 32.17
C GLN A 293 -6.40 5.06 32.26
N LYS A 294 -6.07 5.90 31.27
CA LYS A 294 -6.49 7.30 31.26
C LYS A 294 -8.00 7.47 31.17
N LEU A 295 -8.67 6.68 30.33
CA LEU A 295 -10.08 6.88 29.99
C LEU A 295 -11.05 6.00 30.80
N LEU A 296 -10.54 5.11 31.67
CA LEU A 296 -11.33 4.29 32.60
C LEU A 296 -12.49 3.52 31.92
N SER A 297 -12.29 3.07 30.68
CA SER A 297 -13.33 2.42 29.87
C SER A 297 -12.85 1.08 29.32
N GLU A 298 -13.69 0.05 29.44
CA GLU A 298 -13.38 -1.31 28.98
C GLU A 298 -13.56 -1.50 27.45
N GLN A 299 -14.31 -0.62 26.78
CA GLN A 299 -14.69 -0.78 25.36
C GLN A 299 -13.76 -0.06 24.36
N GLN A 300 -12.51 0.20 24.73
CA GLN A 300 -11.68 1.08 23.91
C GLN A 300 -11.04 0.39 22.71
N MET A 301 -11.13 1.11 21.58
CA MET A 301 -10.49 0.74 20.32
C MET A 301 -8.97 0.73 20.47
N TRP A 302 -8.36 -0.22 19.79
CA TRP A 302 -6.91 -0.33 19.65
C TRP A 302 -6.31 0.99 19.12
N PRO A 303 -5.19 1.49 19.66
CA PRO A 303 -4.69 2.84 19.36
C PRO A 303 -3.99 2.96 18.01
N VAL A 304 -3.63 1.84 17.38
CA VAL A 304 -2.83 1.79 16.14
C VAL A 304 -3.71 1.37 14.96
N GLU A 305 -3.65 2.08 13.85
CA GLU A 305 -4.33 1.74 12.60
C GLU A 305 -3.47 0.85 11.70
N ALA A 306 -2.16 1.10 11.66
CA ALA A 306 -1.20 0.33 10.87
C ALA A 306 0.24 0.57 11.36
N ILE A 307 1.12 -0.38 11.05
CA ILE A 307 2.58 -0.20 11.08
C ILE A 307 3.06 -0.23 9.63
N ALA A 308 3.63 0.86 9.14
CA ALA A 308 4.02 1.01 7.74
C ALA A 308 5.51 1.33 7.59
N ILE A 309 6.17 0.72 6.61
CA ILE A 309 7.58 0.95 6.27
C ILE A 309 7.68 1.18 4.77
N ASN A 310 8.24 2.32 4.40
CA ASN A 310 8.35 2.74 3.00
C ASN A 310 9.73 2.40 2.43
N PHE A 311 9.79 2.02 1.16
CA PHE A 311 11.03 1.66 0.48
C PHE A 311 11.19 2.40 -0.84
N GLY A 312 12.44 2.57 -1.27
CA GLY A 312 12.75 3.18 -2.55
C GLY A 312 12.29 4.64 -2.59
N GLN A 313 11.63 5.05 -3.67
CA GLN A 313 11.13 6.41 -3.84
C GLN A 313 10.12 6.84 -2.78
N TRP A 314 9.42 5.91 -2.13
CA TRP A 314 8.50 6.23 -1.05
C TRP A 314 9.19 6.55 0.28
N GLU A 315 10.37 5.98 0.53
CA GLU A 315 11.18 6.35 1.69
C GLU A 315 11.64 7.81 1.60
N ALA A 316 11.96 8.26 0.38
CA ALA A 316 12.35 9.63 0.07
C ALA A 316 11.16 10.54 -0.30
N ALA A 317 9.91 10.04 -0.26
CA ALA A 317 8.74 10.83 -0.64
C ALA A 317 8.41 11.86 0.45
N GLY A 318 9.05 13.03 0.33
CA GLY A 318 8.97 14.11 1.31
C GLY A 318 10.33 14.50 1.89
N SER A 319 11.39 13.75 1.62
CA SER A 319 12.75 14.19 1.94
C SER A 319 13.19 15.28 0.96
N TYR A 320 13.85 16.31 1.49
CA TYR A 320 14.49 17.33 0.64
C TYR A 320 15.60 16.72 -0.22
N ASP A 321 16.31 15.74 0.34
CA ASP A 321 17.33 15.00 -0.38
C ASP A 321 16.76 13.66 -0.87
N LYS A 322 16.53 13.59 -2.19
CA LYS A 322 16.09 12.37 -2.86
C LYS A 322 17.14 11.26 -2.88
N ARG A 323 18.37 11.56 -2.44
CA ARG A 323 19.44 10.58 -2.22
C ARG A 323 19.25 9.82 -0.90
N HIS A 324 18.28 10.20 -0.07
CA HIS A 324 17.97 9.54 1.19
C HIS A 324 17.20 8.20 1.07
N ILE A 325 17.38 7.46 -0.02
CA ILE A 325 16.76 6.13 -0.21
C ILE A 325 17.61 5.05 0.46
N ASP A 326 16.99 4.12 1.19
CA ASP A 326 17.62 3.02 1.93
C ASP A 326 18.68 3.48 2.96
N THR A 327 18.61 4.75 3.37
CA THR A 327 19.62 5.33 4.26
C THR A 327 19.37 5.04 5.72
N HIS A 328 18.19 5.36 6.20
CA HIS A 328 17.92 5.46 7.63
C HIS A 328 16.57 4.85 7.85
N ALA A 329 16.62 3.70 8.51
CA ALA A 329 15.44 2.94 8.78
C ALA A 329 14.49 3.80 9.61
N HIS A 330 13.25 3.86 9.15
CA HIS A 330 12.18 4.47 9.89
C HIS A 330 10.89 3.72 9.56
N ALA A 331 10.13 3.43 10.59
CA ALA A 331 8.80 2.87 10.46
C ALA A 331 7.79 3.87 11.00
N HIS A 332 6.57 3.81 10.48
CA HIS A 332 5.47 4.67 10.85
C HIS A 332 4.44 3.86 11.62
N LEU A 333 4.14 4.29 12.85
CA LEU A 333 3.07 3.76 13.65
C LEU A 333 1.88 4.72 13.54
N LEU A 334 0.94 4.36 12.67
CA LEU A 334 -0.22 5.19 12.36
C LEU A 334 -1.23 5.09 13.49
N LEU A 335 -1.63 6.21 14.07
CA LEU A 335 -2.47 6.25 15.27
C LEU A 335 -3.93 6.57 14.95
N THR A 336 -4.85 5.96 15.70
CA THR A 336 -6.29 6.23 15.56
C THR A 336 -6.66 7.64 15.98
N LEU A 337 -7.68 8.22 15.33
CA LEU A 337 -8.17 9.54 15.70
C LEU A 337 -8.67 9.59 17.15
N SER A 338 -9.28 8.50 17.63
CA SER A 338 -9.72 8.36 19.02
C SER A 338 -8.56 8.46 20.00
N PHE A 339 -7.42 7.82 19.71
CA PHE A 339 -6.23 7.93 20.55
C PHE A 339 -5.68 9.37 20.56
N MET A 340 -5.63 10.00 19.38
CA MET A 340 -5.12 11.35 19.23
C MET A 340 -5.99 12.40 19.94
N ASN A 341 -7.31 12.23 19.93
CA ASN A 341 -8.24 13.10 20.65
C ASN A 341 -8.12 12.99 22.18
N ALA A 342 -7.53 11.92 22.69
CA ALA A 342 -7.25 11.77 24.12
C ALA A 342 -5.90 12.34 24.54
N CYS A 343 -5.03 12.68 23.59
CA CYS A 343 -3.72 13.28 23.88
C CYS A 343 -3.88 14.74 24.30
N ASP A 344 -3.25 15.13 25.40
CA ASP A 344 -3.32 16.48 25.97
C ASP A 344 -1.97 16.89 26.59
N ASN A 345 -1.96 17.98 27.37
CA ASN A 345 -0.72 18.47 27.99
C ASN A 345 -0.10 17.52 29.02
N THR A 346 -0.88 16.55 29.52
CA THR A 346 -0.48 15.59 30.57
C THR A 346 -0.30 14.17 30.04
N PHE A 347 -0.82 13.87 28.85
CA PHE A 347 -0.80 12.54 28.23
C PHE A 347 -0.32 12.64 26.79
N PHE A 348 0.86 12.09 26.52
CA PHE A 348 1.54 12.15 25.22
C PHE A 348 1.49 13.55 24.58
N ARG A 349 1.99 14.55 25.31
CA ARG A 349 1.97 15.97 24.92
C ARG A 349 2.41 16.22 23.48
N ALA A 350 3.47 15.54 23.02
CA ALA A 350 4.00 15.68 21.67
C ALA A 350 3.00 15.34 20.54
N LEU A 351 1.97 14.53 20.84
CA LEU A 351 0.93 14.08 19.91
C LEU A 351 -0.33 14.96 19.94
N LYS A 352 -0.45 15.84 20.93
CA LYS A 352 -1.60 16.73 21.08
C LYS A 352 -1.88 17.51 19.79
N GLY A 353 -3.14 17.48 19.36
CA GLY A 353 -3.64 18.28 18.24
C GLY A 353 -3.26 17.79 16.84
N ARG A 354 -2.51 16.68 16.72
CA ARG A 354 -2.18 16.08 15.43
C ARG A 354 -3.33 15.20 14.96
N VAL A 355 -4.16 15.71 14.05
CA VAL A 355 -5.38 15.02 13.58
C VAL A 355 -5.36 14.73 12.09
N MET A 356 -4.36 15.22 11.35
CA MET A 356 -4.29 14.98 9.91
C MET A 356 -3.99 13.51 9.62
N HIS A 357 -4.57 13.01 8.54
CA HIS A 357 -4.31 11.65 8.09
C HIS A 357 -2.85 11.49 7.67
N PRO A 358 -2.20 10.36 7.98
CA PRO A 358 -0.93 9.99 7.39
C PRO A 358 -1.02 9.93 5.85
N PRO A 359 0.12 9.96 5.13
CA PRO A 359 0.13 9.79 3.69
C PRO A 359 -0.65 8.55 3.24
N ASP A 360 -1.67 8.76 2.40
CA ASP A 360 -2.47 7.68 1.84
C ASP A 360 -1.81 7.13 0.57
N TYR A 361 -0.93 6.15 0.75
CA TYR A 361 -0.20 5.51 -0.34
C TYR A 361 -1.11 4.77 -1.32
N LEU A 362 -2.24 4.23 -0.85
CA LEU A 362 -3.24 3.56 -1.69
C LEU A 362 -3.91 4.57 -2.63
N ARG A 363 -4.25 5.77 -2.12
CA ARG A 363 -4.76 6.87 -2.96
C ARG A 363 -3.73 7.27 -4.02
N GLN A 364 -2.48 7.49 -3.63
CA GLN A 364 -1.42 7.86 -4.57
C GLN A 364 -1.20 6.78 -5.63
N ASN A 365 -1.18 5.51 -5.23
CA ASN A 365 -1.04 4.37 -6.13
C ASN A 365 -2.18 4.26 -7.15
N THR A 366 -3.42 4.38 -6.71
CA THR A 366 -4.57 4.34 -7.62
C THR A 366 -4.59 5.55 -8.56
N GLN A 367 -4.08 6.71 -8.14
CA GLN A 367 -3.92 7.88 -9.00
C GLN A 367 -2.82 7.69 -10.05
N SER A 368 -1.63 7.22 -9.65
CA SER A 368 -0.53 6.90 -10.59
C SER A 368 -0.97 5.91 -11.65
N LEU A 369 -1.55 4.76 -11.24
CA LEU A 369 -2.02 3.74 -12.19
C LEU A 369 -3.07 4.29 -13.16
N GLN A 370 -4.04 5.06 -12.65
CA GLN A 370 -5.05 5.64 -13.53
C GLN A 370 -4.42 6.61 -14.54
N PHE A 371 -3.56 7.51 -14.09
CA PHE A 371 -3.01 8.55 -14.94
C PHE A 371 -2.01 8.01 -15.96
N GLU A 372 -1.13 7.09 -15.54
CA GLU A 372 -0.01 6.62 -16.34
C GLU A 372 -0.36 5.50 -17.30
N ARG A 373 -1.42 4.73 -17.02
CA ARG A 373 -1.81 3.57 -17.86
C ARG A 373 -3.26 3.62 -18.31
N LEU A 374 -4.21 3.89 -17.42
CA LEU A 374 -5.63 3.72 -17.76
C LEU A 374 -6.29 4.94 -18.41
N LYS A 375 -5.71 6.13 -18.30
CA LYS A 375 -6.32 7.38 -18.81
C LYS A 375 -6.64 7.32 -20.31
N ASN A 376 -5.79 6.65 -21.09
CA ASN A 376 -6.02 6.47 -22.53
C ASN A 376 -7.01 5.32 -22.80
N HIS A 377 -7.00 4.26 -21.98
CA HIS A 377 -7.93 3.13 -22.12
C HIS A 377 -9.37 3.46 -21.72
N ASP A 378 -9.60 4.35 -20.74
CA ASP A 378 -10.95 4.85 -20.39
C ASP A 378 -11.56 5.68 -21.53
N PHE A 379 -10.73 6.36 -22.33
CA PHE A 379 -11.17 7.09 -23.50
C PHE A 379 -11.52 6.13 -24.66
N ASP A 380 -10.64 5.16 -24.92
CA ASP A 380 -10.85 4.16 -25.98
C ASP A 380 -12.05 3.25 -25.69
N SER A 381 -12.26 2.84 -24.43
CA SER A 381 -13.37 1.95 -24.06
C SER A 381 -14.75 2.63 -24.16
N LYS A 382 -14.87 3.92 -23.82
CA LYS A 382 -16.11 4.68 -24.02
C LYS A 382 -16.40 4.89 -25.50
N GLN A 383 -15.41 5.28 -26.29
CA GLN A 383 -15.57 5.40 -27.74
C GLN A 383 -15.89 4.07 -28.40
N MET A 384 -15.25 2.98 -27.98
CA MET A 384 -15.53 1.63 -28.49
C MET A 384 -16.93 1.16 -28.12
N LEU A 385 -17.42 1.45 -26.91
CA LEU A 385 -18.80 1.15 -26.54
C LEU A 385 -19.80 1.95 -27.40
N GLU A 386 -19.54 3.24 -27.61
CA GLU A 386 -20.36 4.08 -28.48
C GLU A 386 -20.35 3.60 -29.93
N LEU A 387 -19.18 3.23 -30.45
CA LEU A 387 -19.03 2.63 -31.77
C LEU A 387 -19.74 1.29 -31.87
N SER A 388 -19.66 0.43 -30.83
CA SER A 388 -20.37 -0.84 -30.78
C SER A 388 -21.88 -0.65 -30.83
N ILE A 389 -22.43 0.32 -30.07
CA ILE A 389 -23.86 0.66 -30.10
C ILE A 389 -24.25 1.14 -31.51
N ARG A 390 -23.42 2.00 -32.12
CA ARG A 390 -23.66 2.47 -33.49
C ARG A 390 -23.63 1.33 -34.51
N LEU A 391 -22.70 0.38 -34.36
CA LEU A 391 -22.59 -0.80 -35.23
C LEU A 391 -23.84 -1.67 -35.13
N THR A 392 -24.30 -1.97 -33.91
CA THR A 392 -25.53 -2.72 -33.69
C THR A 392 -26.75 -2.03 -34.31
N ASN A 393 -26.83 -0.70 -34.22
CA ASN A 393 -27.91 0.05 -34.86
C ASN A 393 -27.84 -0.06 -36.40
N VAL A 394 -26.65 0.06 -36.99
CA VAL A 394 -26.46 -0.10 -38.44
C VAL A 394 -26.81 -1.52 -38.90
N GLU A 395 -26.45 -2.54 -38.13
CA GLU A 395 -26.83 -3.94 -38.41
C GLU A 395 -28.35 -4.13 -38.41
N ASN A 396 -29.04 -3.54 -37.44
CA ASN A 396 -30.50 -3.56 -37.36
C ASN A 396 -31.14 -2.84 -38.57
N ASP A 397 -30.61 -1.68 -38.97
CA ASP A 397 -31.08 -0.93 -40.13
C ASP A 397 -30.88 -1.72 -41.44
N ILE A 398 -29.73 -2.37 -41.60
CA ILE A 398 -29.45 -3.25 -42.75
C ILE A 398 -30.44 -4.42 -42.79
N GLN A 399 -30.72 -5.02 -41.64
CA GLN A 399 -31.68 -6.12 -41.56
C GLN A 399 -33.11 -5.64 -41.89
N GLY A 400 -33.48 -4.42 -41.47
CA GLY A 400 -34.74 -3.77 -41.86
C GLY A 400 -34.83 -3.56 -43.37
N MET A 401 -33.83 -2.92 -43.97
CA MET A 401 -33.78 -2.71 -45.44
C MET A 401 -33.82 -4.02 -46.22
N LYS A 402 -33.19 -5.08 -45.71
CA LYS A 402 -33.22 -6.40 -46.35
C LYS A 402 -34.63 -7.00 -46.37
N ASN A 403 -35.41 -6.76 -45.32
CA ASN A 403 -36.82 -7.17 -45.26
C ASN A 403 -37.65 -6.35 -46.26
N ASP A 404 -37.47 -5.03 -46.30
CA ASP A 404 -38.19 -4.15 -47.24
C ASP A 404 -37.92 -4.53 -48.70
N ILE A 405 -36.67 -4.84 -49.06
CA ILE A 405 -36.30 -5.30 -50.40
C ILE A 405 -37.00 -6.62 -50.74
N GLN A 406 -37.13 -7.53 -49.77
CA GLN A 406 -37.78 -8.81 -49.96
C GLN A 406 -39.30 -8.64 -50.17
N ASP A 407 -39.93 -7.71 -49.46
CA ASP A 407 -41.33 -7.36 -49.62
C ASP A 407 -41.59 -6.72 -51.00
N ILE A 408 -40.76 -5.76 -51.41
CA ILE A 408 -40.81 -5.16 -52.76
C ILE A 408 -40.68 -6.24 -53.83
N LYS A 409 -39.71 -7.14 -53.68
CA LYS A 409 -39.49 -8.24 -54.62
C LYS A 409 -40.72 -9.14 -54.72
N THR A 410 -41.38 -9.41 -53.61
CA THR A 410 -42.60 -10.23 -53.55
C THR A 410 -43.75 -9.50 -54.25
N GLY A 411 -43.99 -8.23 -53.93
CA GLY A 411 -45.01 -7.42 -54.62
C GLY A 411 -44.76 -7.27 -56.12
N MET A 412 -43.50 -7.17 -56.56
CA MET A 412 -43.16 -7.15 -57.98
C MET A 412 -43.47 -8.48 -58.69
N LEU A 413 -43.28 -9.62 -58.02
CA LEU A 413 -43.63 -10.93 -58.57
C LEU A 413 -45.15 -11.07 -58.69
N GLU A 414 -45.91 -10.67 -57.67
CA GLU A 414 -47.38 -10.65 -57.70
C GLU A 414 -47.91 -9.76 -58.82
N LEU A 415 -47.36 -8.56 -58.99
CA LEU A 415 -47.74 -7.64 -60.07
C LEU A 415 -47.44 -8.25 -61.45
N LYS A 416 -46.29 -8.91 -61.59
CA LYS A 416 -45.90 -9.60 -62.84
C LYS A 416 -46.89 -10.73 -63.17
N GLU A 417 -47.28 -11.54 -62.20
CA GLU A 417 -48.29 -12.59 -62.39
C GLU A 417 -49.66 -12.01 -62.75
N TRP A 418 -50.06 -10.93 -62.08
CA TRP A 418 -51.31 -10.22 -62.39
C TRP A 418 -51.34 -9.69 -63.83
N LEU A 419 -50.25 -9.06 -64.31
CA LEU A 419 -50.13 -8.57 -65.69
C LEU A 419 -50.23 -9.72 -66.72
N ILE A 420 -49.57 -10.84 -66.47
CA ILE A 420 -49.65 -12.04 -67.33
C ILE A 420 -51.10 -12.53 -67.46
N ASN A 421 -51.84 -12.55 -66.35
CA ASN A 421 -53.25 -12.98 -66.36
C ASN A 421 -54.18 -11.99 -67.07
N LEU A 422 -53.87 -10.69 -67.03
CA LEU A 422 -54.67 -9.65 -67.68
C LEU A 422 -54.56 -9.70 -69.21
N ASP A 423 -53.35 -9.89 -69.75
CA ASP A 423 -53.13 -10.08 -71.19
C ASP A 423 -53.90 -11.32 -71.70
N PHE A 424 -54.00 -12.38 -70.90
CA PHE A 424 -54.74 -13.59 -71.26
C PHE A 424 -56.26 -13.33 -71.42
N HIS A 425 -56.82 -12.39 -70.66
CA HIS A 425 -58.24 -12.04 -70.75
C HIS A 425 -58.56 -11.05 -71.87
N VAL A 426 -57.62 -10.19 -72.29
CA VAL A 426 -57.83 -9.26 -73.41
C VAL A 426 -57.86 -10.00 -74.75
N PHE A 427 -57.08 -11.07 -74.92
CA PHE A 427 -57.04 -11.86 -76.17
C PHE A 427 -58.14 -12.93 -76.32
N THR A 428 -58.98 -13.14 -75.31
CA THR A 428 -60.06 -14.14 -75.33
C THR A 428 -61.47 -13.55 -75.45
N SER A 429 -61.57 -12.24 -75.71
CA SER A 429 -62.86 -11.58 -75.97
C SER A 429 -63.46 -12.09 -77.30
N PRO A 430 -64.64 -12.74 -77.30
CA PRO A 430 -65.24 -13.23 -78.54
C PRO A 430 -65.68 -12.06 -79.42
N THR A 431 -65.30 -12.11 -80.69
CA THR A 431 -65.77 -11.20 -81.75
C THR A 431 -67.29 -11.08 -81.72
N PRO A 432 -67.87 -9.87 -81.75
CA PRO A 432 -69.31 -9.69 -81.72
C PRO A 432 -69.91 -10.20 -83.03
N THR A 433 -70.69 -11.28 -82.94
CA THR A 433 -71.46 -11.85 -84.03
C THR A 433 -72.48 -10.83 -84.50
N SER A 434 -72.41 -10.46 -85.78
CA SER A 434 -73.39 -9.64 -86.47
C SER A 434 -74.80 -10.24 -86.36
N LEU A 435 -75.75 -9.41 -85.92
CA LEU A 435 -77.19 -9.70 -85.87
C LEU A 435 -77.78 -9.93 -87.28
N PRO A 436 -78.77 -10.82 -87.44
CA PRO A 436 -79.36 -11.14 -88.73
C PRO A 436 -80.45 -10.13 -89.14
N ILE A 437 -80.52 -9.84 -90.44
CA ILE A 437 -81.77 -9.59 -91.18
C ILE A 437 -81.96 -10.77 -92.13
#